data_AF-A0A2E0R4T3-F1
#
_entry.id   AF-A0A2E0R4T3-F1
#
_cell.length_a   1.000
_cell.length_b   1.000
_cell.length_c   1.000
_cell.angle_alpha   90.00
_cell.angle_beta   90.00
_cell.angle_gamma   90.00
#
_symmetry.space_group_name_H-M   'P 1'
#
loop_
_entity.id
_entity.type
_entity.pdbx_description
1 polymer ?
#
loop_
_entity_poly.entity_id
_entity_poly.type
_entity_poly.pdbx_seq_one_letter_code
_entity_poly.pdbx_strand_id
1 'polypeptide(L)'
;MAYSSYDEPQEFFGTGYSSDSTGITLTYADAITEVTSTEADTTGSGDARKVIYGIAELLFNKYQAIPAADKPSKMTISRSTSEDAGASEFVRTYTVQLRLAAPAFEVANEPS
;
A
#
# COMPACT_ATOMS: atom_id res chain seq x y z
N MET A 1 22.37 12.04 10.59
CA MET A 1 21.59 10.96 9.97
C MET A 1 20.80 11.59 8.85
N ALA A 2 20.84 11.06 7.63
CA ALA A 2 20.02 11.58 6.55
C ALA A 2 18.60 11.06 6.77
N TYR A 3 17.68 11.94 7.15
CA TYR A 3 16.26 11.62 7.20
C TYR A 3 15.78 11.63 5.74
N SER A 4 15.53 10.46 5.15
CA SER A 4 14.83 10.37 3.87
C SER A 4 13.35 10.60 4.14
N SER A 5 12.77 11.64 3.56
CA SER A 5 11.32 11.87 3.61
C SER A 5 10.63 10.79 2.79
N TYR A 6 9.77 9.93 3.35
CA TYR A 6 9.02 8.92 2.57
C TYR A 6 7.83 9.51 1.81
N ASP A 7 7.99 10.74 1.31
CA ASP A 7 6.96 11.52 0.63
C ASP A 7 6.97 11.26 -0.89
N GLU A 8 8.10 10.83 -1.47
CA GLU A 8 8.15 10.49 -2.89
C GLU A 8 7.55 9.09 -3.15
N PRO A 9 6.69 8.92 -4.19
CA PRO A 9 6.09 7.63 -4.51
C PRO A 9 7.12 6.51 -4.74
N GLN A 10 8.27 6.83 -5.35
CA GLN A 10 9.33 5.86 -5.60
C GLN A 10 10.00 5.39 -4.29
N GLU A 11 10.11 6.26 -3.28
CA GLU A 11 10.66 5.91 -1.97
C GLU A 11 9.70 5.04 -1.17
N PHE A 12 8.38 5.30 -1.29
CA PHE A 12 7.35 4.48 -0.63
C PHE A 12 7.14 3.12 -1.33
N PHE A 13 6.89 3.12 -2.64
CA PHE A 13 6.53 1.91 -3.39
C PHE A 13 7.75 1.13 -3.88
N GLY A 14 8.92 1.76 -4.00
CA GLY A 14 10.15 1.13 -4.50
C GLY A 14 10.12 0.89 -6.01
N THR A 15 10.98 -0.04 -6.47
CA THR A 15 11.21 -0.33 -7.91
C THR A 15 9.98 -0.84 -8.67
N GLY A 16 8.95 -1.30 -7.97
CA GLY A 16 7.70 -1.74 -8.60
C GLY A 16 6.73 -0.61 -8.94
N TYR A 17 7.03 0.65 -8.59
CA TYR A 17 6.30 1.83 -9.03
C TYR A 17 6.99 2.46 -10.24
N SER A 18 6.18 2.86 -11.21
CA SER A 18 6.57 3.76 -12.28
C SER A 18 5.42 4.69 -12.62
N SER A 19 5.75 5.87 -13.14
CA SER A 19 4.79 6.81 -13.68
C SER A 19 5.26 7.33 -15.02
N ASP A 20 4.29 7.62 -15.89
CA ASP A 20 4.51 8.32 -17.14
C ASP A 20 3.43 9.40 -17.32
N SER A 21 3.38 10.05 -18.48
CA SER A 21 2.39 11.09 -18.76
C SER A 21 0.95 10.58 -18.89
N THR A 22 0.75 9.26 -18.84
CA THR A 22 -0.53 8.59 -19.09
C THR A 22 -1.07 7.83 -17.88
N GLY A 23 -0.21 7.44 -16.94
CA GLY A 23 -0.64 6.76 -15.74
C GLY A 23 0.46 6.38 -14.76
N ILE A 24 0.04 5.60 -13.78
CA ILE A 24 0.90 4.97 -12.78
C ILE A 24 0.79 3.46 -12.96
N THR A 25 1.93 2.78 -12.94
CA THR A 25 2.00 1.31 -12.99
C THR A 25 2.56 0.78 -11.68
N LEU A 26 1.91 -0.24 -11.14
CA LEU A 26 2.42 -1.07 -10.05
C LEU A 26 2.67 -2.48 -10.58
N THR A 27 3.93 -2.88 -10.68
CA THR A 27 4.31 -4.21 -11.15
C THR A 27 4.03 -5.24 -10.06
N TYR A 28 3.09 -6.16 -10.27
CA TYR A 28 2.69 -7.13 -9.24
C TYR A 28 3.87 -8.01 -8.77
N ALA A 29 4.78 -8.39 -9.67
CA ALA A 29 5.94 -9.22 -9.33
C ALA A 29 6.90 -8.56 -8.32
N ASP A 30 6.99 -7.22 -8.33
CA ASP A 30 7.95 -6.46 -7.52
C ASP A 30 7.28 -5.73 -6.35
N ALA A 31 6.04 -5.29 -6.52
CA ALA A 31 5.30 -4.49 -5.55
C ALA A 31 4.19 -5.28 -4.82
N ILE A 32 3.53 -6.23 -5.48
CA ILE A 32 2.32 -6.90 -4.95
C ILE A 32 2.56 -8.41 -4.85
N THR A 33 3.47 -8.81 -3.96
CA THR A 33 3.93 -10.20 -3.83
C THR A 33 2.83 -11.21 -3.49
N GLU A 34 1.68 -10.74 -3.02
CA GLU A 34 0.50 -11.53 -2.71
C GLU A 34 -0.36 -11.87 -3.94
N VAL A 35 0.03 -11.42 -5.14
CA VAL A 35 -0.72 -11.59 -6.39
C VAL A 35 0.16 -12.31 -7.41
N THR A 36 -0.35 -13.41 -7.95
CA THR A 36 0.25 -14.15 -9.06
C THR A 36 -0.19 -13.59 -10.41
N SER A 37 0.50 -13.99 -11.48
CA SER A 37 0.13 -13.61 -12.84
C SER A 37 -1.27 -14.06 -13.24
N THR A 38 -1.73 -15.20 -12.72
CA THR A 38 -3.09 -15.72 -12.96
C THR A 38 -4.15 -14.84 -12.29
N GLU A 39 -3.91 -14.44 -11.05
CA GLU A 39 -4.83 -13.61 -10.29
C GLU A 39 -4.88 -12.16 -10.82
N ALA A 40 -3.79 -11.68 -11.42
CA ALA A 40 -3.70 -10.40 -12.10
C ALA A 40 -4.20 -10.42 -13.55
N ASP A 41 -4.65 -11.57 -14.07
CA ASP A 41 -5.09 -11.67 -15.46
C ASP A 41 -6.31 -10.77 -15.71
N THR A 42 -6.23 -9.99 -16.78
CA THR A 42 -7.29 -9.09 -17.23
C THR A 42 -8.48 -9.84 -17.84
N THR A 43 -8.34 -11.13 -18.15
CA THR A 43 -9.38 -11.93 -18.81
C THR A 43 -9.60 -13.27 -18.12
N GLY A 44 -10.86 -13.66 -17.90
CA GLY A 44 -11.26 -15.03 -17.55
C GLY A 44 -10.92 -15.53 -16.14
N SER A 45 -9.63 -15.53 -15.76
CA SER A 45 -9.11 -16.18 -14.55
C SER A 45 -8.61 -15.23 -13.45
N GLY A 46 -8.61 -13.93 -13.70
CA GLY A 46 -8.26 -12.93 -12.70
C GLY A 46 -9.23 -12.89 -11.52
N ASP A 47 -8.72 -12.56 -10.33
CA ASP A 47 -9.54 -12.35 -9.14
C ASP A 47 -9.28 -10.96 -8.55
N ALA A 48 -10.22 -10.04 -8.80
CA ALA A 48 -10.15 -8.68 -8.31
C ALA A 48 -10.03 -8.59 -6.77
N ARG A 49 -10.59 -9.55 -6.02
CA ARG A 49 -10.50 -9.57 -4.54
C ARG A 49 -9.08 -9.86 -4.10
N LYS A 50 -8.38 -10.73 -4.81
CA LYS A 50 -6.99 -11.08 -4.55
C LYS A 50 -6.05 -9.93 -4.89
N VAL A 51 -6.33 -9.22 -5.98
CA VAL A 51 -5.63 -7.98 -6.34
C VAL A 51 -5.82 -6.90 -5.27
N ILE A 52 -7.07 -6.66 -4.82
CA ILE A 52 -7.36 -5.70 -3.74
C ILE A 52 -6.63 -6.09 -2.45
N TYR A 53 -6.68 -7.37 -2.06
CA TYR A 53 -5.95 -7.88 -0.90
C TYR A 53 -4.44 -7.64 -1.03
N GLY A 54 -3.86 -7.94 -2.19
CA GLY A 54 -2.44 -7.71 -2.42
C GLY A 54 -2.06 -6.25 -2.33
N ILE A 55 -2.86 -5.34 -2.88
CA ILE A 55 -2.63 -3.89 -2.76
C ILE A 55 -2.70 -3.46 -1.29
N ALA A 56 -3.67 -3.94 -0.53
CA ALA A 56 -3.78 -3.62 0.90
C ALA A 56 -2.58 -4.13 1.71
N GLU A 57 -2.09 -5.34 1.43
CA GLU A 57 -0.86 -5.88 2.03
C GLU A 57 0.38 -5.09 1.62
N LEU A 58 0.51 -4.71 0.35
CA LEU A 58 1.60 -3.85 -0.13
C LEU A 58 1.64 -2.55 0.67
N LEU A 59 0.51 -1.84 0.78
CA LEU A 59 0.41 -0.57 1.50
C LEU A 59 0.80 -0.73 2.97
N PHE A 60 0.29 -1.77 3.64
CA PHE A 60 0.63 -2.06 5.03
C PHE A 60 2.11 -2.38 5.20
N ASN A 61 2.66 -3.29 4.39
CA ASN A 61 4.04 -3.75 4.54
C ASN A 61 5.06 -2.64 4.26
N LYS A 62 4.81 -1.79 3.24
CA LYS A 62 5.68 -0.62 2.98
C LYS A 62 5.62 0.38 4.12
N TYR A 63 4.43 0.72 4.59
CA TYR A 63 4.27 1.64 5.72
C TYR A 63 4.93 1.13 7.02
N GLN A 64 4.89 -0.19 7.25
CA GLN A 64 5.53 -0.80 8.42
C GLN A 64 7.06 -0.91 8.28
N ALA A 65 7.58 -0.93 7.06
CA ALA A 65 9.02 -0.92 6.79
C ALA A 65 9.67 0.47 7.00
N ILE A 66 8.88 1.54 6.99
CA ILE A 66 9.35 2.90 7.30
C ILE A 66 9.79 2.96 8.77
N PRO A 67 11.04 3.40 9.07
CA PRO A 67 11.49 3.59 10.44
C PRO A 67 10.55 4.49 11.22
N ALA A 68 10.33 4.20 12.51
CA ALA A 68 9.32 4.89 13.30
C ALA A 68 9.51 6.42 13.37
N ALA A 69 10.75 6.90 13.33
CA ALA A 69 11.07 8.32 13.32
C ALA A 69 10.74 9.03 11.99
N ASP A 70 10.61 8.25 10.90
CA ASP A 70 10.46 8.74 9.54
C ASP A 70 9.03 8.51 9.01
N LYS A 71 8.14 7.96 9.84
CA LYS A 71 6.75 7.71 9.46
C LYS A 71 6.01 9.04 9.24
N PRO A 72 5.27 9.20 8.12
CA PRO A 72 4.51 10.41 7.88
C PRO A 72 3.46 10.64 8.98
N SER A 73 3.50 11.81 9.58
CA SER A 73 2.66 12.21 10.71
C SER A 73 1.17 12.34 10.34
N LYS A 74 0.87 12.59 9.06
CA LYS A 74 -0.49 12.70 8.54
C LYS A 74 -1.04 11.41 7.92
N MET A 75 -0.26 10.33 7.90
CA MET A 75 -0.70 9.04 7.40
C MET A 75 -0.66 8.00 8.51
N THR A 76 -1.62 7.09 8.51
CA THR A 76 -1.55 5.89 9.36
C THR A 76 -2.14 4.72 8.61
N ILE A 77 -1.41 3.60 8.60
CA ILE A 77 -1.88 2.33 8.05
C ILE A 77 -1.75 1.27 9.14
N SER A 78 -2.86 0.60 9.44
CA SER A 78 -2.92 -0.47 10.45
C SER A 78 -3.63 -1.69 9.90
N ARG A 79 -3.28 -2.86 10.45
CA ARG A 79 -3.91 -4.14 10.14
C ARG A 79 -4.31 -4.84 11.44
N SER A 80 -5.52 -5.37 11.48
CA SER A 80 -5.95 -6.35 12.48
C SER A 80 -6.27 -7.68 11.81
N THR A 81 -6.09 -8.77 12.54
CA THR A 81 -6.41 -10.12 12.08
C THR A 81 -7.22 -10.81 13.16
N SER A 82 -8.35 -11.39 12.78
CA SER A 82 -9.10 -12.31 13.64
C SER A 82 -9.22 -13.66 12.94
N GLU A 83 -8.97 -14.72 13.69
CA GLU A 83 -9.13 -16.09 13.24
C GLU A 83 -10.50 -16.59 13.71
N ASP A 84 -11.31 -17.10 12.79
CA ASP A 84 -12.47 -17.90 13.18
C ASP A 84 -12.02 -19.37 13.24
N ALA A 85 -11.67 -19.82 14.45
CA ALA A 85 -11.20 -21.17 14.72
C ALA A 85 -12.22 -22.26 14.34
N GLY A 86 -13.51 -21.92 14.15
CA GLY A 86 -14.55 -22.85 13.71
C GLY A 86 -14.71 -22.96 12.19
N ALA A 87 -14.27 -21.95 11.43
CA ALA A 87 -14.55 -21.84 9.99
C ALA A 87 -13.32 -22.06 9.09
N SER A 88 -12.11 -22.18 9.64
CA SER A 88 -10.85 -22.13 8.85
C SER A 88 -10.72 -20.84 8.02
N GLU A 89 -11.29 -19.75 8.52
CA GLU A 89 -11.29 -18.44 7.87
C GLU A 89 -10.50 -17.42 8.70
N PHE A 90 -9.80 -16.53 7.99
CA PHE A 90 -9.12 -15.38 8.57
C PHE A 90 -9.79 -14.12 8.06
N VAL A 91 -10.13 -13.22 8.98
CA VAL A 91 -10.56 -11.86 8.63
C VAL A 91 -9.37 -10.94 8.84
N ARG A 92 -8.91 -10.30 7.77
CA ARG A 92 -7.94 -9.20 7.84
C ARG A 92 -8.66 -7.88 7.56
N THR A 93 -8.50 -6.94 8.48
CA THR A 93 -9.02 -5.58 8.34
C THR A 93 -7.86 -4.62 8.20
N TYR A 94 -7.87 -3.82 7.14
CA TYR A 94 -6.90 -2.76 6.90
C TYR A 94 -7.58 -1.42 7.11
N THR A 95 -6.90 -0.52 7.81
CA THR A 95 -7.35 0.86 7.99
C THR A 95 -6.28 1.78 7.45
N VAL A 96 -6.66 2.63 6.49
CA VAL A 96 -5.81 3.69 5.93
C VAL A 96 -6.43 5.02 6.30
N GLN A 97 -5.67 5.87 6.98
CA GLN A 97 -6.07 7.21 7.37
C GLN A 97 -5.09 8.23 6.81
N LEU A 98 -5.62 9.27 6.17
CA LEU A 98 -4.87 10.44 5.71
C LEU A 98 -5.48 11.70 6.34
N ARG A 99 -4.64 12.57 6.91
CA ARG A 99 -5.04 13.89 7.40
C ARG A 99 -4.76 14.92 6.32
N LEU A 100 -5.82 15.46 5.74
CA LEU A 100 -5.76 16.33 4.58
C LEU A 100 -6.00 17.80 4.96
N ALA A 101 -5.36 18.73 4.25
CA ALA A 101 -5.63 20.16 4.40
C ALA A 101 -6.83 20.58 3.54
N ALA A 102 -7.72 21.38 4.11
CA ALA A 102 -8.82 22.00 3.38
C ALA A 102 -8.32 23.22 2.57
N PRO A 103 -8.97 23.59 1.44
CA PRO A 103 -10.16 22.98 0.85
C PRO A 103 -9.87 21.93 -0.25
N ALA A 104 -8.60 21.70 -0.60
CA ALA A 104 -8.22 20.91 -1.78
C ALA A 104 -7.99 19.40 -1.49
N PHE A 105 -8.11 18.95 -0.24
CA PHE A 105 -7.85 17.56 0.16
C PHE A 105 -6.41 17.11 -0.17
N GLU A 106 -5.44 17.98 0.08
CA GLU A 106 -4.02 17.72 -0.19
C GLU A 106 -3.32 17.09 1.02
N VAL A 107 -2.47 16.09 0.75
CA VAL A 107 -1.44 15.66 1.71
C VAL A 107 -0.25 16.61 1.54
N ALA A 108 -0.20 17.65 2.36
CA ALA A 108 0.92 18.59 2.28
C ALA A 108 2.24 17.91 2.67
N ASN A 109 3.27 18.11 1.84
CA ASN A 109 4.63 17.60 2.03
C ASN A 109 5.11 17.78 3.47
N GLU A 110 5.77 16.77 4.02
CA GLU A 110 6.27 16.80 5.39
C GLU A 110 7.76 17.16 5.39
N PRO A 111 8.23 18.02 6.32
CA PRO A 111 9.64 18.35 6.43
C PRO A 111 10.44 17.12 6.91
N SER A 112 11.59 16.88 6.29
CA SER A 112 12.59 15.88 6.70
C SER A 112 13.22 16.17 8.05
#